data_AF-A0A352ABK3-F1
#
_entry.id   AF-A0A352ABK3-F1
#
_cell.length_a   1.000
_cell.length_b   1.000
_cell.length_c   1.000
_cell.angle_alpha   90.00
_cell.angle_beta   90.00
_cell.angle_gamma   90.00
#
_symmetry.space_group_name_H-M   'P 1'
#
loop_
_entity.id
_entity.type
_entity.pdbx_description
1 polymer ?
#
loop_
_entity_poly.entity_id
_entity_poly.type
_entity_poly.pdbx_seq_one_letter_code
_entity_poly.pdbx_strand_id
1 'polypeptide(L)'
;MQGSTLDASKTALNYHHQVEATTKHGAHHDFRMFGIVVFLVAESMIFAGLFGAFLIYKSTMPAWPPEGTPELELLLPGINTLNLISSSFVMHRGQSAIKQDDVSGLKMWFGITAVMGALFLAGQLYEYNHLGFGLTTNLFTSCFF
;
A
#
# COMPACT_ATOMS: atom_id res chain seq x y z
N MET A 1 41.15 -40.57 42.51
CA MET A 1 40.37 -40.39 41.28
C MET A 1 40.63 -38.97 40.79
N GLN A 2 41.05 -38.83 39.53
CA GLN A 2 41.75 -37.67 38.98
C GLN A 2 40.94 -36.37 39.02
N GLY A 3 41.61 -35.28 39.38
CA GLY A 3 41.11 -33.91 39.23
C GLY A 3 40.89 -33.58 37.76
N SER A 4 39.75 -32.97 37.47
CA SER A 4 39.36 -32.50 36.14
C SER A 4 40.33 -31.41 35.66
N THR A 5 41.28 -31.78 34.82
CA THR A 5 42.17 -30.85 34.13
C THR A 5 41.40 -30.23 32.95
N LEU A 6 40.59 -29.22 33.23
CA LEU A 6 40.13 -28.32 32.17
C LEU A 6 41.34 -27.50 31.71
N ASP A 7 41.92 -27.93 30.59
CA ASP A 7 43.04 -27.27 29.94
C ASP A 7 42.57 -25.91 29.41
N ALA A 8 43.00 -24.84 30.10
CA ALA A 8 42.64 -23.46 29.78
C ALA A 8 43.01 -23.09 28.32
N SER A 9 44.05 -23.72 27.76
CA SER A 9 44.44 -23.51 26.35
C SER A 9 43.39 -24.02 25.38
N LYS A 10 42.74 -25.17 25.67
CA LYS A 10 41.63 -25.70 24.83
C LYS A 10 40.38 -24.84 24.92
N THR A 11 40.14 -24.22 26.08
CA THR A 11 39.00 -23.31 26.29
C THR A 11 39.19 -22.00 25.53
N ALA A 12 40.40 -21.42 25.55
CA ALA A 12 40.73 -20.22 24.77
C ALA A 12 40.71 -20.47 23.25
N LEU A 13 41.14 -21.64 22.80
CA LEU A 13 41.12 -22.04 21.38
C LEU A 13 39.68 -22.25 20.88
N ASN A 14 38.80 -22.81 21.73
CA ASN A 14 37.36 -22.89 21.44
C ASN A 14 36.70 -21.51 21.42
N TYR A 15 37.09 -20.58 22.29
CA TYR A 15 36.60 -19.20 22.24
C TYR A 15 37.01 -18.48 20.95
N HIS A 16 38.27 -18.59 20.52
CA HIS A 16 38.72 -18.00 19.26
C HIS A 16 38.05 -18.65 18.04
N HIS A 17 37.85 -19.98 18.04
CA HIS A 17 37.14 -20.67 16.97
C HIS A 17 35.63 -20.35 16.95
N GLN A 18 35.01 -20.11 18.11
CA GLN A 18 33.60 -19.72 18.21
C GLN A 18 33.40 -18.26 17.81
N VAL A 19 34.33 -17.35 18.14
CA VAL A 19 34.31 -15.95 17.66
C VAL A 19 34.55 -15.87 16.14
N GLU A 20 35.45 -16.70 15.58
CA GLU A 20 35.63 -16.81 14.13
C GLU A 20 34.44 -17.50 13.42
N ALA A 21 33.83 -18.51 14.03
CA ALA A 21 32.66 -19.20 13.46
C ALA A 21 31.36 -18.39 13.56
N THR A 22 31.22 -17.51 14.55
CA THR A 22 30.03 -16.64 14.69
C THR A 22 30.10 -15.42 13.76
N THR A 23 31.26 -15.13 13.16
CA THR A 23 31.45 -14.01 12.21
C THR A 23 31.26 -14.45 10.74
N LYS A 24 30.55 -15.56 10.48
CA LYS A 24 30.22 -16.05 9.13
C LYS A 24 28.76 -16.42 8.91
N HIS A 25 27.83 -15.89 9.71
CA HIS A 25 26.45 -15.79 9.24
C HIS A 25 26.39 -14.63 8.25
N GLY A 26 26.61 -14.95 6.97
CA GLY A 26 26.49 -14.01 5.87
C GLY A 26 25.20 -13.21 6.02
N ALA A 27 25.32 -11.89 5.98
CA ALA A 27 24.19 -10.99 5.99
C ALA A 27 23.25 -11.36 4.83
N HIS A 28 22.21 -12.14 5.12
CA HIS A 28 21.17 -12.42 4.16
C HIS A 28 20.54 -11.07 3.77
N HIS A 29 20.57 -10.74 2.48
CA HIS A 29 19.92 -9.53 1.99
C HIS A 29 18.44 -9.53 2.40
N ASP A 30 17.99 -8.47 3.07
CA ASP A 30 16.58 -8.28 3.38
C ASP A 30 15.83 -7.80 2.13
N PHE A 31 15.09 -8.71 1.51
CA PHE A 31 14.29 -8.43 0.31
C PHE A 31 12.83 -8.05 0.61
N ARG A 32 12.43 -7.87 1.87
CA ARG A 32 11.02 -7.58 2.22
C ARG A 32 10.52 -6.29 1.59
N MET A 33 11.27 -5.21 1.75
CA MET A 33 10.93 -3.91 1.16
C MET A 33 11.04 -3.93 -0.37
N PHE A 34 12.01 -4.69 -0.90
CA PHE A 34 12.12 -4.91 -2.35
C PHE A 34 10.85 -5.55 -2.91
N GLY A 35 10.34 -6.60 -2.25
CA GLY A 35 9.08 -7.25 -2.63
C GLY A 35 7.89 -6.30 -2.60
N ILE A 36 7.75 -5.48 -1.56
CA ILE A 36 6.68 -4.47 -1.45
C ILE A 36 6.78 -3.43 -2.58
N VAL A 37 7.98 -2.94 -2.89
CA VAL A 37 8.16 -1.97 -3.98
C VAL A 37 7.82 -2.58 -5.34
N VAL A 38 8.31 -3.79 -5.63
CA VAL A 38 7.99 -4.49 -6.89
C VAL A 38 6.49 -4.74 -7.02
N PHE A 39 5.83 -5.14 -5.94
CA PHE A 39 4.37 -5.30 -5.89
C PHE A 39 3.64 -3.99 -6.20
N LEU A 40 4.01 -2.88 -5.56
CA LEU A 40 3.39 -1.57 -5.81
C LEU A 40 3.63 -1.07 -7.25
N VAL A 41 4.80 -1.36 -7.83
CA VAL A 41 5.09 -1.06 -9.24
C VAL A 41 4.19 -1.88 -10.16
N ALA A 42 4.01 -3.18 -9.88
CA ALA A 42 3.13 -4.03 -10.68
C ALA A 42 1.68 -3.54 -10.67
N GLU A 43 1.14 -3.20 -9.49
CA GLU A 43 -0.20 -2.58 -9.36
C GLU A 43 -0.28 -1.25 -10.13
N SER A 44 0.76 -0.40 -10.02
CA SER A 44 0.82 0.87 -10.75
C SER A 44 0.82 0.68 -12.28
N MET A 45 1.45 -0.40 -12.78
CA MET A 45 1.44 -0.72 -14.22
C MET A 45 0.05 -1.14 -14.71
N ILE A 46 -0.76 -1.80 -13.89
CA ILE A 46 -2.17 -2.11 -14.21
C ILE A 46 -2.94 -0.80 -14.43
N PHE A 47 -2.86 0.14 -13.49
CA PHE A 47 -3.48 1.46 -13.65
C PHE A 47 -2.93 2.24 -14.84
N ALA A 48 -1.62 2.19 -15.08
CA ALA A 48 -1.02 2.83 -16.25
C ALA A 48 -1.57 2.26 -17.58
N GLY A 49 -1.81 0.95 -17.64
CA GLY A 49 -2.48 0.31 -18.78
C GLY A 49 -3.92 0.79 -18.96
N LEU A 50 -4.70 0.89 -17.87
CA LEU A 50 -6.07 1.40 -17.90
C LEU A 50 -6.13 2.87 -18.34
N PHE A 51 -5.28 3.74 -17.79
CA PHE A 51 -5.15 5.12 -18.25
C PHE A 51 -4.65 5.21 -19.69
N GLY A 52 -3.72 4.35 -20.10
CA GLY A 52 -3.25 4.24 -21.47
C GLY A 52 -4.40 3.94 -22.43
N ALA A 53 -5.24 2.96 -22.12
CA ALA A 53 -6.44 2.65 -22.90
C ALA A 53 -7.39 3.85 -22.99
N PHE A 54 -7.70 4.49 -21.85
CA PHE A 54 -8.54 5.70 -21.82
C PHE A 54 -7.98 6.82 -22.70
N LEU A 55 -6.67 7.10 -22.62
CA LEU A 55 -6.02 8.17 -23.40
C LEU A 55 -5.97 7.85 -24.90
N ILE A 56 -5.75 6.59 -25.27
CA ILE A 56 -5.79 6.14 -26.66
C ILE A 56 -7.20 6.35 -27.22
N TYR A 57 -8.25 5.89 -26.53
CA TYR A 57 -9.63 6.09 -26.99
C TYR A 57 -10.02 7.57 -27.05
N LYS A 58 -9.61 8.36 -26.06
CA LYS A 58 -9.81 9.81 -26.04
C LYS A 58 -9.15 10.54 -27.21
N SER A 59 -7.99 10.06 -27.67
CA SER A 59 -7.23 10.71 -28.75
C SER A 59 -7.59 10.22 -30.15
N THR A 60 -8.14 9.02 -30.28
CA THR A 60 -8.41 8.37 -31.58
C THR A 60 -9.87 8.44 -32.00
N MET A 61 -10.81 8.64 -31.06
CA MET A 61 -12.22 8.75 -31.41
C MET A 61 -12.59 10.10 -32.03
N PRO A 62 -13.54 10.11 -32.99
CA PRO A 62 -13.95 11.33 -33.70
C PRO A 62 -14.66 12.34 -32.80
N ALA A 63 -15.26 11.90 -31.69
CA ALA A 63 -15.88 12.75 -30.67
C ALA A 63 -15.62 12.16 -29.28
N TRP A 64 -15.27 13.02 -28.31
CA TRP A 64 -15.04 12.61 -26.93
C TRP A 64 -15.60 13.67 -25.95
N PRO A 65 -16.41 13.29 -24.95
CA PRO A 65 -16.95 11.93 -24.74
C PRO A 65 -17.95 11.52 -25.84
N PRO A 66 -18.24 10.21 -26.01
CA PRO A 66 -19.25 9.74 -26.96
C PRO A 66 -20.61 10.41 -26.75
N GLU A 67 -21.39 10.56 -27.82
CA GLU A 67 -22.78 11.06 -27.72
C GLU A 67 -23.61 10.20 -26.75
N GLY A 68 -24.49 10.85 -25.99
CA GLY A 68 -25.28 10.20 -24.95
C GLY A 68 -24.50 9.87 -23.67
N THR A 69 -23.28 10.39 -23.49
CA THR A 69 -22.56 10.30 -22.20
C THR A 69 -23.30 11.15 -21.15
N PRO A 70 -23.69 10.58 -20.00
CA PRO A 70 -24.38 11.31 -18.94
C PRO A 70 -23.49 12.31 -18.23
N GLU A 71 -24.10 13.31 -17.60
CA GLU A 71 -23.38 14.24 -16.72
C GLU A 71 -22.89 13.53 -15.47
N LEU A 72 -21.66 13.86 -15.05
CA LEU A 72 -21.02 13.29 -13.86
C LEU A 72 -21.24 14.21 -12.66
N GLU A 73 -21.62 13.64 -11.53
CA GLU A 73 -21.61 14.34 -10.25
C GLU A 73 -20.16 14.50 -9.76
N LEU A 74 -19.73 15.72 -9.49
CA LEU A 74 -18.36 15.98 -9.01
C LEU A 74 -18.27 16.20 -7.49
N LEU A 75 -19.41 16.41 -6.83
CA LEU A 75 -19.43 16.77 -5.41
C LEU A 75 -19.04 15.58 -4.53
N LEU A 76 -19.74 14.44 -4.67
CA LEU A 76 -19.46 13.25 -3.89
C LEU A 76 -18.04 12.69 -4.13
N PRO A 77 -17.53 12.54 -5.38
CA PRO A 77 -16.13 12.19 -5.62
C PRO A 77 -15.14 13.19 -5.02
N GLY A 78 -15.46 14.48 -5.05
CA GLY A 78 -14.65 15.54 -4.44
C GLY A 78 -14.53 15.35 -2.93
N ILE A 79 -15.65 15.07 -2.25
CA ILE A 79 -15.67 14.78 -0.81
C ILE A 79 -14.89 13.51 -0.49
N ASN A 80 -15.08 12.44 -1.27
CA ASN A 80 -14.34 11.19 -1.12
C ASN A 80 -12.82 11.38 -1.29
N THR A 81 -12.42 12.23 -2.23
CA THR A 81 -11.01 12.60 -2.43
C THR A 81 -10.44 13.34 -1.23
N LEU A 82 -11.18 14.32 -0.69
CA LEU A 82 -10.78 15.04 0.52
C LEU A 82 -10.68 14.10 1.74
N ASN A 83 -11.56 13.11 1.85
CA ASN A 83 -11.49 12.08 2.89
C ASN A 83 -10.19 11.26 2.77
N LEU A 84 -9.83 10.80 1.56
CA LEU A 84 -8.57 10.06 1.36
C LEU A 84 -7.33 10.89 1.68
N ILE A 85 -7.27 12.15 1.23
CA ILE A 85 -6.19 13.08 1.54
C ILE A 85 -6.09 13.28 3.07
N SER A 86 -7.24 13.53 3.72
CA SER A 86 -7.31 13.69 5.18
C SER A 86 -6.83 12.43 5.92
N SER A 87 -7.19 11.25 5.43
CA SER A 87 -6.80 9.97 6.03
C SER A 87 -5.27 9.77 6.06
N SER A 88 -4.54 10.33 5.09
CA SER A 88 -3.07 10.30 5.06
C SER A 88 -2.47 11.06 6.25
N PHE A 89 -3.05 12.20 6.63
CA PHE A 89 -2.62 12.96 7.80
C PHE A 89 -2.93 12.19 9.10
N VAL A 90 -4.09 11.55 9.19
CA VAL A 90 -4.47 10.71 10.35
C VAL A 90 -3.50 9.55 10.52
N MET A 91 -3.16 8.85 9.43
CA MET A 91 -2.17 7.78 9.43
C MET A 91 -0.79 8.27 9.88
N HIS A 92 -0.37 9.44 9.39
CA HIS A 92 0.89 10.07 9.78
C HIS A 92 0.97 10.36 11.29
N ARG A 93 -0.15 10.72 11.93
CA ARG A 93 -0.21 10.87 13.39
C ARG A 93 0.00 9.55 14.12
N GLY A 94 -0.56 8.45 13.60
CA GLY A 94 -0.29 7.10 14.13
C GLY A 94 1.18 6.72 14.04
N GLN A 95 1.84 7.01 12.91
CA GLN A 95 3.28 6.82 12.75
C GLN A 95 4.09 7.66 13.76
N SER A 96 3.64 8.88 14.06
CA SER A 96 4.30 9.74 15.05
C SER A 96 4.13 9.22 16.48
N ALA A 97 2.99 8.59 16.80
CA ALA A 97 2.73 7.98 18.10
C ALA A 97 3.69 6.79 18.37
N ILE A 98 3.86 5.89 17.39
CA ILE A 98 4.76 4.74 17.59
C ILE A 98 6.23 5.14 17.70
N LYS A 99 6.64 6.27 17.09
CA LYS A 99 7.99 6.84 17.30
C LYS A 99 8.22 7.34 18.73
N GLN A 100 7.16 7.53 19.50
CA GLN A 100 7.19 7.90 20.93
C GLN A 100 6.85 6.70 21.83
N ASP A 101 6.98 5.47 21.31
CA ASP A 101 6.59 4.22 21.98
C ASP A 101 5.11 4.13 22.41
N ASP A 102 4.24 5.00 21.87
CA ASP A 102 2.80 4.98 22.14
C ASP A 102 2.05 4.03 21.19
N VAL A 103 2.00 2.76 21.59
CA VAL A 103 1.26 1.71 20.89
C VAL A 103 -0.26 1.93 20.93
N SER A 104 -0.78 2.55 22.00
CA SER A 104 -2.22 2.82 22.13
C SER A 104 -2.65 3.89 21.14
N GLY A 105 -1.86 4.97 21.04
CA GLY A 105 -2.02 6.02 20.04
C GLY A 105 -1.93 5.47 18.62
N LEU A 106 -0.95 4.61 18.33
CA LEU A 106 -0.87 3.94 17.01
C LEU A 106 -2.17 3.23 16.66
N LYS A 107 -2.68 2.37 17.56
CA LYS A 107 -3.92 1.60 17.35
C LYS A 107 -5.12 2.51 17.14
N MET A 108 -5.25 3.57 17.93
CA MET A 108 -6.33 4.54 17.80
C MET A 108 -6.28 5.24 16.44
N TRP A 109 -5.13 5.80 16.06
CA TRP A 109 -4.99 6.53 14.80
C TRP A 109 -5.18 5.61 13.58
N PHE A 110 -4.64 4.39 13.62
CA PHE A 110 -4.85 3.41 12.55
C PHE A 110 -6.31 2.97 12.47
N GLY A 111 -7.00 2.82 13.61
CA GLY A 111 -8.43 2.56 13.67
C GLY A 111 -9.25 3.66 13.02
N ILE A 112 -8.94 4.93 13.29
CA ILE A 112 -9.59 6.08 12.64
C ILE A 112 -9.34 6.06 11.14
N THR A 113 -8.10 5.84 10.70
CA THR A 113 -7.77 5.73 9.26
C THR A 113 -8.56 4.59 8.58
N ALA A 114 -8.70 3.44 9.24
CA ALA A 114 -9.47 2.32 8.71
C ALA A 114 -10.97 2.66 8.56
N VAL A 115 -11.55 3.37 9.54
CA VAL A 115 -12.93 3.87 9.45
C VAL A 115 -13.10 4.85 8.28
N MET A 116 -12.15 5.77 8.09
CA MET A 116 -12.17 6.68 6.95
C MET A 116 -12.10 5.95 5.60
N GLY A 117 -11.30 4.88 5.52
CA GLY A 117 -11.26 4.00 4.35
C GLY A 117 -12.59 3.28 4.11
N ALA A 118 -13.25 2.80 5.17
CA ALA A 118 -14.58 2.19 5.06
C ALA A 118 -15.64 3.21 4.59
N LEU A 119 -15.59 4.45 5.08
CA LEU A 119 -16.46 5.53 4.61
C LEU A 119 -16.25 5.85 3.13
N PHE A 120 -14.99 5.86 2.66
CA PHE A 120 -14.67 6.01 1.25
C PHE A 120 -15.30 4.89 0.41
N LEU A 121 -15.15 3.63 0.82
CA LEU A 121 -15.72 2.49 0.10
C LEU A 121 -17.26 2.52 0.08
N ALA A 122 -17.89 2.91 1.20
CA ALA A 122 -19.33 3.08 1.26
C ALA A 122 -19.81 4.22 0.34
N GLY A 123 -19.08 5.32 0.28
CA GLY A 123 -19.33 6.43 -0.64
C GLY A 123 -19.24 6.01 -2.10
N GLN A 124 -18.20 5.25 -2.48
CA GLN A 124 -18.03 4.73 -3.84
C GLN A 124 -19.16 3.78 -4.24
N LEU A 125 -19.54 2.88 -3.33
CA LEU A 125 -20.66 1.96 -3.55
C LEU A 125 -21.98 2.72 -3.70
N TYR A 126 -22.21 3.74 -2.87
CA TYR A 126 -23.39 4.60 -2.98
C TYR A 126 -23.42 5.28 -4.34
N GLU A 127 -22.33 5.92 -4.76
CA GLU A 127 -22.23 6.58 -6.05
C GLU A 127 -22.58 5.62 -7.20
N TYR A 128 -21.92 4.46 -7.25
CA TYR A 128 -22.14 3.48 -8.33
C TYR A 128 -23.57 2.95 -8.42
N ASN A 129 -24.30 2.87 -7.29
CA ASN A 129 -25.70 2.47 -7.28
C ASN A 129 -26.66 3.59 -7.71
N HIS A 130 -26.22 4.85 -7.67
CA HIS A 130 -27.03 6.02 -8.04
C HIS A 130 -26.66 6.60 -9.42
N LEU A 131 -25.60 6.11 -10.06
CA LEU A 131 -25.29 6.44 -11.45
C LEU A 131 -26.39 5.90 -12.37
N GLY A 132 -26.95 6.76 -13.23
CA GLY A 132 -27.95 6.39 -14.23
C GLY A 132 -27.41 5.61 -15.44
N PHE A 133 -26.16 5.15 -15.37
CA PHE A 133 -25.44 4.48 -16.44
C PHE A 133 -24.52 3.39 -15.91
N GLY A 134 -24.12 2.46 -16.78
CA GLY A 134 -23.31 1.32 -16.40
C GLY A 134 -22.14 1.06 -17.35
N LEU A 135 -21.44 -0.04 -17.07
CA LEU A 135 -20.30 -0.54 -17.85
C LEU A 135 -20.56 -0.67 -19.35
N THR A 136 -21.81 -0.95 -19.76
CA THR A 136 -22.20 -1.22 -21.15
C THR A 136 -22.82 -0.02 -21.86
N THR A 137 -22.95 1.13 -21.21
CA THR A 137 -23.63 2.31 -21.78
C THR A 137 -22.88 2.87 -22.99
N ASN A 138 -21.59 3.16 -22.86
CA ASN A 138 -20.73 3.52 -23.98
C ASN A 138 -19.24 3.31 -23.62
N LEU A 139 -18.35 3.58 -24.56
CA LEU A 139 -16.91 3.39 -24.36
C LEU A 139 -16.33 4.27 -23.23
N PHE A 140 -16.87 5.48 -22.99
CA PHE A 140 -16.44 6.31 -21.86
C PHE A 140 -16.80 5.64 -20.54
N THR A 141 -18.03 5.15 -20.38
CA THR A 141 -18.48 4.51 -19.14
C THR A 141 -17.80 3.16 -18.92
N SER A 142 -17.46 2.42 -19.98
CA SER A 142 -16.65 1.20 -19.89
C SER A 142 -15.23 1.46 -19.38
N CYS A 143 -14.63 2.62 -19.67
CA CYS A 143 -13.34 3.00 -19.13
C CYS A 143 -13.41 3.65 -17.74
N PHE A 144 -14.59 4.11 -17.32
CA PHE A 144 -14.81 4.77 -16.03
C PHE A 144 -14.89 3.77 -14.87
N PHE A 145 -15.59 2.65 -15.08
CA PHE A 145 -15.77 1.58 -14.10
C PHE A 145 -14.62 0.57 -14.17
#